data_AF-A0AAV7TT24-F1
#
_entry.id   AF-A0AAV7TT24-F1
#
_cell.length_a   1.000
_cell.length_b   1.000
_cell.length_c   1.000
_cell.angle_alpha   90.00
_cell.angle_beta   90.00
_cell.angle_gamma   90.00
#
_symmetry.space_group_name_H-M   'P 1'
#
loop_
_entity.id
_entity.type
_entity.pdbx_description
1 polymer ?
#
loop_
_entity_poly.entity_id
_entity_poly.type
_entity_poly.pdbx_seq_one_letter_code
_entity_poly.pdbx_strand_id
1 'polypeptide(L)'
;RFLSRGYPLKSLMDAQHRVKNKSRDELLFNNTAINSEFKQSPPRIFFQYNQQHDSLRTILQKNWHILQNDPIIRDDIGAHPSITFRKARSLGDYLTRSYFSMKVNTSWLSQKSLGFWKCGHCK
;
A
#
# COMPACT_ATOMS: atom_id res chain seq x y z
N ARG A 1 -0.67 17.74 -22.60
CA ARG A 1 -1.05 16.57 -21.76
C ARG A 1 -1.94 16.95 -20.56
N PHE A 2 -1.65 18.00 -19.79
CA PHE A 2 -2.54 18.42 -18.68
C PHE A 2 -3.78 19.17 -19.17
N LEU A 3 -3.65 20.06 -20.16
CA LEU A 3 -4.81 20.71 -20.80
C LEU A 3 -5.79 19.69 -21.42
N SER A 4 -5.27 18.67 -22.11
CA SER A 4 -6.06 17.58 -22.68
C SER A 4 -6.73 16.67 -21.64
N ARG A 5 -6.37 16.80 -20.36
CA ARG A 5 -7.01 16.10 -19.23
C ARG A 5 -8.01 16.99 -18.47
N GLY A 6 -8.24 18.22 -18.95
CA GLY A 6 -9.18 19.16 -18.35
C GLY A 6 -8.63 20.05 -17.24
N TYR A 7 -7.30 20.10 -17.03
CA TYR A 7 -6.74 21.00 -16.03
C TYR A 7 -6.78 22.46 -16.48
N PRO A 8 -7.13 23.42 -15.61
CA PRO A 8 -7.22 24.83 -15.96
C PRO A 8 -5.84 25.45 -16.23
N LEU A 9 -5.73 26.24 -17.30
CA LEU A 9 -4.46 26.82 -17.76
C LEU A 9 -3.79 27.70 -16.69
N LYS A 10 -4.57 28.49 -15.95
CA LYS A 10 -4.05 29.37 -14.89
C LYS A 10 -3.32 28.58 -13.80
N SER A 11 -3.92 27.49 -13.34
CA SER A 11 -3.31 26.61 -12.33
C SER A 11 -1.99 25.99 -12.82
N LEU A 12 -1.91 25.65 -14.11
CA LEU A 12 -0.68 25.13 -14.71
C LEU A 12 0.41 26.21 -14.78
N MET A 13 0.06 27.44 -15.16
CA MET A 13 1.00 28.56 -15.21
C MET A 13 1.51 28.92 -13.81
N ASP A 14 0.62 28.96 -12.82
CA ASP A 14 0.98 29.21 -11.42
C ASP A 14 1.89 28.11 -10.87
N ALA A 15 1.57 26.84 -11.14
CA ALA A 15 2.40 25.71 -10.71
C ALA A 15 3.78 25.74 -11.39
N GLN A 16 3.82 26.07 -12.68
CA GLN A 16 5.07 26.18 -13.42
C GLN A 16 5.94 27.32 -12.90
N HIS A 17 5.35 28.48 -12.60
CA HIS A 17 6.04 29.61 -12.00
C HIS A 17 6.58 29.27 -10.60
N ARG A 18 5.78 28.58 -9.77
CA ARG A 18 6.20 28.10 -8.45
C ARG A 18 7.39 27.14 -8.51
N VAL A 19 7.42 26.22 -9.48
CA VAL A 19 8.53 25.26 -9.62
C VAL A 19 9.78 25.95 -10.17
N LYS A 20 9.64 26.86 -11.13
CA LYS A 20 10.78 27.61 -11.70
C LYS A 20 11.51 28.46 -10.66
N ASN A 21 10.78 28.99 -9.69
CA ASN A 21 11.33 29.91 -8.69
C ASN A 21 11.82 29.20 -7.41
N LYS A 22 11.66 27.89 -7.30
CA LYS A 22 12.13 27.10 -6.15
C LYS A 22 13.44 26.41 -6.47
N SER A 23 14.37 26.44 -5.52
CA SER A 23 15.63 25.70 -5.65
C SER A 23 15.38 24.18 -5.64
N ARG A 24 16.25 23.41 -6.29
CA ARG A 24 16.14 21.94 -6.34
C ARG A 24 16.08 21.34 -4.94
N ASP A 25 16.86 21.87 -4.02
CA ASP A 25 16.97 21.34 -2.67
C ASP A 25 15.67 21.55 -1.90
N GLU A 26 15.05 22.73 -2.01
CA GLU A 26 13.70 22.98 -1.45
C GLU A 26 12.60 22.07 -1.99
N LEU A 27 12.74 21.58 -3.23
CA LEU A 27 11.79 20.62 -3.82
C LEU A 27 12.03 19.19 -3.34
N LEU A 28 13.26 18.86 -2.93
CA LEU A 28 13.67 17.54 -2.47
C LEU A 28 13.52 17.39 -0.94
N PHE A 29 13.49 18.49 -0.19
CA PHE A 29 13.15 18.43 1.23
C PHE A 29 11.66 18.14 1.38
N ASN A 30 11.35 16.91 1.79
CA ASN A 30 10.05 16.57 2.36
C ASN A 30 9.82 17.51 3.54
N ASN A 31 8.85 18.40 3.42
CA ASN A 31 8.49 19.37 4.44
C ASN A 31 8.41 18.68 5.81
N THR A 32 9.41 18.91 6.66
CA THR A 32 9.55 18.23 7.96
C THR A 32 8.41 18.59 8.91
N ALA A 33 7.68 19.68 8.65
CA ALA A 33 6.44 20.04 9.33
C ALA A 33 5.31 19.01 9.11
N ILE A 34 5.28 18.32 7.96
CA ILE A 34 4.36 17.19 7.74
C ILE A 34 4.80 15.98 8.56
N ASN A 35 6.11 15.79 8.73
CA ASN A 35 6.68 14.65 9.47
C ASN A 35 6.62 14.84 10.99
N SER A 36 6.53 16.06 11.51
CA SER A 36 6.40 16.33 12.95
C SER A 36 5.00 16.02 13.51
N GLU A 37 3.96 16.04 12.66
CA GLU A 37 2.60 15.64 13.04
C GLU A 37 2.32 14.15 12.83
N PHE A 38 3.21 13.42 12.13
CA PHE A 38 3.28 11.95 12.23
C PHE A 38 3.88 11.56 13.59
N LYS A 39 3.25 12.00 14.69
CA LYS A 39 3.19 11.16 15.90
C LYS A 39 2.78 9.79 15.41
N GLN A 40 3.68 8.82 15.57
CA GLN A 40 3.60 7.47 15.03
C GLN A 40 2.17 6.96 15.09
N SER A 41 1.43 7.15 14.00
CA SER A 41 0.04 6.70 13.95
C SER A 41 0.11 5.19 14.02
N PRO A 42 -0.72 4.54 14.85
CA PRO A 42 -0.61 3.11 15.02
C PRO A 42 -0.71 2.41 13.66
N PRO A 43 0.10 1.36 13.45
CA PRO A 43 0.23 0.71 12.15
C PRO A 43 -1.14 0.23 11.66
N ARG A 44 -1.39 0.50 10.38
CA ARG A 44 -2.62 0.10 9.71
C ARG A 44 -2.42 -1.25 9.03
N ILE A 45 -3.28 -2.21 9.38
CA ILE A 45 -3.28 -3.55 8.82
C ILE A 45 -4.12 -3.53 7.55
N PHE A 46 -3.51 -3.98 6.45
CA PHE A 46 -4.18 -4.05 5.15
C PHE A 46 -4.53 -5.49 4.81
N PHE A 47 -5.83 -5.77 4.69
CA PHE A 47 -6.34 -7.02 4.15
C PHE A 47 -6.90 -6.83 2.75
N GLN A 48 -7.13 -7.93 2.06
CA GLN A 48 -7.97 -7.95 0.88
C GLN A 48 -9.42 -8.21 1.30
N TYR A 49 -10.35 -7.47 0.72
CA TYR A 49 -11.77 -7.63 0.99
C TYR A 49 -12.22 -9.04 0.60
N ASN A 50 -12.91 -9.72 1.51
CA ASN A 50 -13.55 -11.01 1.30
C ASN A 50 -14.94 -11.01 1.99
N GLN A 51 -15.73 -12.05 1.73
CA GLN A 51 -17.06 -12.17 2.36
C GLN A 51 -16.99 -12.33 3.89
N GLN A 52 -15.85 -12.75 4.42
CA GLN A 52 -15.62 -12.99 5.85
C GLN A 52 -14.89 -11.83 6.55
N HIS A 53 -14.88 -10.64 5.95
CA HIS A 53 -14.08 -9.51 6.43
C HIS A 53 -14.54 -9.05 7.82
N ASP A 54 -15.84 -9.12 8.11
CA ASP A 54 -16.41 -8.82 9.41
C ASP A 54 -15.92 -9.81 10.48
N SER A 55 -15.94 -11.11 10.19
CA SER A 55 -15.42 -12.14 11.09
C SER A 55 -13.94 -11.93 11.41
N LEU A 56 -13.13 -11.60 10.39
CA LEU A 56 -11.71 -11.28 10.57
C LEU A 56 -11.52 -10.04 11.46
N ARG A 57 -12.34 -9.01 11.26
CA ARG A 57 -12.32 -7.79 12.07
C ARG A 57 -12.63 -8.10 13.53
N THR A 58 -13.68 -8.88 13.80
CA THR A 58 -14.08 -9.28 15.16
C THR A 58 -12.99 -10.11 15.85
N ILE A 59 -12.40 -11.09 15.13
CA ILE A 59 -11.32 -11.93 15.66
C ILE A 59 -10.11 -11.06 16.03
N LEU A 60 -9.70 -10.14 15.17
CA LEU A 60 -8.56 -9.25 15.45
C LEU A 60 -8.82 -8.32 16.61
N GLN A 61 -10.02 -7.74 16.70
CA GLN A 61 -10.41 -6.89 17.82
C GLN A 61 -10.40 -7.67 19.15
N LYS A 62 -10.96 -8.88 19.17
CA LYS A 62 -11.02 -9.73 20.37
C LYS A 62 -9.63 -10.14 20.85
N ASN A 63 -8.73 -10.46 19.93
CA ASN A 63 -7.40 -10.99 20.24
C ASN A 63 -6.29 -9.93 20.22
N TRP A 64 -6.64 -8.64 20.10
CA TRP A 64 -5.64 -7.56 20.01
C TRP A 64 -4.73 -7.47 21.23
N HIS A 65 -5.26 -7.80 22.41
CA HIS A 65 -4.53 -7.84 23.67
C HIS A 65 -3.31 -8.78 23.64
N ILE A 66 -3.34 -9.84 22.82
CA ILE A 66 -2.20 -10.75 22.66
C ILE A 66 -0.99 -9.99 22.12
N LEU A 67 -1.21 -9.11 21.14
CA LEU A 67 -0.14 -8.29 20.56
C LEU A 67 0.31 -7.19 21.53
N GLN A 68 -0.60 -6.64 22.35
CA GLN A 68 -0.26 -5.65 23.37
C GLN A 68 0.63 -6.20 24.49
N ASN A 69 0.57 -7.50 24.74
CA ASN A 69 1.38 -8.15 25.76
C ASN A 69 2.81 -8.45 25.30
N ASP A 70 3.11 -8.33 24.01
CA ASP A 70 4.44 -8.57 23.47
C ASP A 70 5.34 -7.33 23.69
N PRO A 71 6.44 -7.45 24.43
CA PRO A 71 7.29 -6.32 24.81
C PRO A 71 8.00 -5.66 23.62
N ILE A 72 8.12 -6.34 22.48
CA ILE A 72 8.84 -5.83 21.31
C ILE A 72 7.93 -4.89 20.51
N ILE A 73 6.68 -5.30 20.31
CA ILE A 73 5.76 -4.58 19.41
C ILE A 73 4.85 -3.60 20.14
N ARG A 74 4.65 -3.77 21.46
CA ARG A 74 3.68 -2.98 22.25
C ARG A 74 3.81 -1.48 22.04
N ASP A 75 5.02 -0.97 21.96
CA ASP A 75 5.27 0.47 21.86
C ASP A 75 5.01 1.00 20.44
N ASP A 76 5.04 0.13 19.43
CA ASP A 76 4.75 0.46 18.03
C ASP A 76 3.27 0.27 17.66
N ILE A 77 2.54 -0.60 18.35
CA ILE A 77 1.12 -0.88 18.08
C ILE A 77 0.17 -0.03 18.93
N GLY A 78 -0.93 0.42 18.31
CA GLY A 78 -1.93 1.23 19.00
C GLY A 78 -2.83 0.45 19.96
N ALA A 79 -3.66 1.19 20.72
CA ALA A 79 -4.66 0.62 21.62
C ALA A 79 -5.67 -0.30 20.91
N HIS A 80 -5.97 -0.03 19.64
CA HIS A 80 -6.92 -0.81 18.84
C HIS A 80 -6.40 -1.07 17.43
N PRO A 81 -6.80 -2.19 16.79
CA PRO A 81 -6.38 -2.50 15.44
C PRO A 81 -6.97 -1.52 14.44
N SER A 82 -6.12 -0.85 13.67
CA SER A 82 -6.51 -0.03 12.52
C SER A 82 -6.56 -0.92 11.28
N ILE A 83 -7.75 -1.38 10.89
CA ILE A 83 -7.92 -2.35 9.81
C ILE A 83 -8.48 -1.66 8.56
N THR A 84 -7.92 -1.97 7.39
CA THR A 84 -8.44 -1.50 6.10
C THR A 84 -8.46 -2.63 5.08
N PHE A 85 -9.57 -2.74 4.36
CA PHE A 85 -9.75 -3.74 3.31
C PHE A 85 -9.56 -3.10 1.93
N ARG A 86 -8.63 -3.66 1.16
CA ARG A 86 -8.43 -3.30 -0.25
C ARG A 86 -9.39 -4.10 -1.11
N LYS A 87 -9.84 -3.52 -2.22
CA LYS A 87 -10.70 -4.21 -3.19
C LYS A 87 -10.08 -5.54 -3.63
N ALA A 88 -10.91 -6.59 -3.70
CA ALA A 88 -10.50 -7.86 -4.29
C ALA A 88 -10.11 -7.67 -5.76
N ARG A 89 -9.13 -8.43 -6.26
CA ARG A 89 -8.80 -8.39 -7.68
C ARG A 89 -9.98 -8.91 -8.48
N SER A 90 -10.45 -8.11 -9.42
CA SER A 90 -11.48 -8.51 -10.38
C SER A 90 -10.88 -9.35 -11.50
N LEU A 91 -11.72 -10.10 -12.22
CA LEU A 91 -11.29 -10.80 -13.45
C LEU A 91 -10.62 -9.83 -14.44
N GLY A 92 -11.13 -8.60 -14.55
CA GLY A 92 -10.51 -7.54 -15.35
C GLY A 92 -9.08 -7.22 -14.91
N ASP A 93 -8.81 -7.16 -13.60
CA ASP A 93 -7.46 -6.94 -13.05
C ASP A 93 -6.51 -8.11 -13.33
N TYR A 94 -7.03 -9.33 -13.49
CA TYR A 94 -6.25 -10.49 -13.90
C TYR A 94 -5.98 -10.53 -15.41
N LEU A 95 -6.97 -10.13 -16.21
CA LEU A 95 -6.90 -10.19 -17.68
C LEU A 95 -6.19 -8.98 -18.29
N THR A 96 -6.21 -7.81 -17.63
CA THR A 96 -5.41 -6.68 -18.06
C THR A 96 -3.94 -6.98 -17.78
N ARG A 97 -3.20 -7.27 -18.84
CA ARG A 97 -1.74 -7.39 -18.77
C ARG A 97 -1.19 -6.07 -18.24
N SER A 98 -0.61 -6.10 -17.04
CA SER A 98 0.25 -5.00 -16.63
C SER A 98 1.47 -5.02 -17.57
N TYR A 99 1.78 -3.89 -18.19
CA TYR A 99 3.07 -3.68 -18.87
C TYR A 99 4.24 -3.59 -17.86
N PHE A 100 3.94 -3.78 -16.58
CA PHE A 100 4.89 -3.80 -15.50
C PHE A 100 5.64 -5.14 -15.50
N SER A 101 6.81 -5.17 -16.14
CA SER A 101 7.75 -6.27 -16.01
C SER A 101 8.46 -6.16 -14.65
N MET A 102 7.96 -6.85 -13.64
CA MET A 102 8.75 -7.04 -12.43
C MET A 102 9.93 -7.93 -12.79
N LYS A 103 11.16 -7.39 -12.76
CA LYS A 103 12.36 -8.23 -12.80
C LYS A 103 12.36 -9.04 -11.52
N VAL A 104 11.81 -10.24 -11.57
CA VAL A 104 11.90 -11.19 -10.47
C VAL A 104 13.37 -11.58 -10.41
N ASN A 105 14.12 -11.04 -9.45
CA ASN A 105 15.40 -11.60 -9.08
C ASN A 105 15.09 -13.02 -8.60
N THR A 106 15.42 -14.02 -9.43
CA THR A 106 15.39 -15.41 -9.03
C THR A 106 16.30 -15.51 -7.81
N SER A 107 15.73 -15.86 -6.65
CA SER A 107 16.55 -16.41 -5.58
C SER A 107 17.34 -17.60 -6.15
N TRP A 108 18.46 -17.94 -5.53
CA TRP A 108 19.39 -19.01 -5.94
C TRP A 108 18.75 -20.38 -6.27
N LEU A 109 17.49 -20.61 -5.90
CA LEU A 109 16.66 -21.73 -6.35
C LEU A 109 16.12 -21.43 -7.76
N SER A 110 16.99 -21.49 -8.76
CA SER A 110 16.66 -21.24 -10.17
C SER A 110 15.90 -22.38 -10.85
N GLN A 111 15.75 -23.53 -10.19
CA GLN A 111 14.97 -24.65 -10.71
C GLN A 111 13.49 -24.46 -10.38
N LYS A 112 12.78 -23.78 -11.28
CA LYS A 112 11.34 -24.01 -11.45
C LYS A 112 11.18 -25.51 -11.69
N SER A 113 10.54 -26.22 -10.77
CA SER A 113 10.13 -27.61 -11.01
C SER A 113 9.29 -27.66 -12.28
N LEU A 114 9.90 -28.07 -13.39
CA LEU A 114 9.24 -28.44 -14.63
C LEU A 114 8.30 -29.60 -14.29
N GLY A 115 7.01 -29.33 -14.13
CA GLY A 115 6.03 -30.41 -14.01
C GLY A 115 4.80 -30.15 -13.14
N PHE A 116 4.78 -29.13 -12.29
CA PHE A 116 3.62 -28.92 -11.41
C PHE A 116 2.86 -27.63 -11.76
N TRP A 117 1.84 -27.77 -12.61
CA TRP A 117 0.73 -26.81 -12.62
C TRP A 117 -0.01 -26.90 -11.29
N LYS A 118 -0.37 -25.76 -10.70
CA LYS A 118 -1.16 -25.74 -9.46
C LYS A 118 -2.51 -26.42 -9.72
N CYS A 119 -2.73 -27.62 -9.17
CA CYS A 119 -4.07 -28.23 -9.13
C CYS A 119 -4.97 -27.32 -8.31
N GLY A 120 -5.94 -26.68 -8.97
CA GLY A 120 -6.92 -25.79 -8.33
C GLY A 120 -8.18 -26.50 -7.82
N HIS A 121 -8.25 -27.84 -7.94
CA HIS A 121 -9.40 -28.64 -7.51
C HIS A 121 -9.05 -30.13 -7.48
N CYS A 122 -8.30 -30.57 -6.47
CA CYS A 122 -8.15 -31.99 -6.18
C CYS A 122 -8.99 -32.24 -4.92
N LYS A 123 -10.02 -33.08 -5.03
CA LYS A 123 -10.76 -33.63 -3.88
C LYS A 123 -9.87 -34.63 -3.14
#